data_AF-A0A9W6PQH2-F1
#
_entry.id   AF-A0A9W6PQH2-F1
#
_cell.length_a   1.000
_cell.length_b   1.000
_cell.length_c   1.000
_cell.angle_alpha   90.00
_cell.angle_beta   90.00
_cell.angle_gamma   90.00
#
_symmetry.space_group_name_H-M   'P 1'
#
loop_
_entity.id
_entity.type
_entity.pdbx_description
1 polymer ?
#
loop_
_entity_poly.entity_id
_entity_poly.type
_entity_poly.pdbx_seq_one_letter_code
_entity_poly.pdbx_strand_id
1 'polypeptide(L)'
;MRRRRYRLPLLTVGSLLAPLLVVALPAGAAHAAEPTAVFHKDQDWDTGYGGSYTITNAGSTAINGWTLSAFLPADPAKIAAGIDVPGLFGAFDFATVQGYDYHGARETTTNQQSALKVAAGDPSTPERQFSSEIAINAYLDGGAPKSRPTPGVPFYGRGWTGVPRGTTNGLFQTATGPAPGSYENGFEDYYKLKEKLASGGHTLYRDPVADHAYIYNGTVLANGLK
;
A
#
# COMPACT_ATOMS: atom_id res chain seq x y z
N MET A 1 35.79 -68.91 42.86
CA MET A 1 35.49 -67.82 41.91
C MET A 1 35.24 -68.40 40.52
N ARG A 2 34.00 -68.35 40.01
CA ARG A 2 33.65 -68.74 38.63
C ARG A 2 32.37 -68.00 38.22
N ARG A 3 32.48 -67.04 37.31
CA ARG A 3 31.35 -66.27 36.74
C ARG A 3 30.53 -67.19 35.81
N ARG A 4 29.24 -67.36 36.10
CA ARG A 4 28.27 -68.04 35.22
C ARG A 4 27.62 -67.00 34.31
N ARG A 5 27.64 -67.26 33.00
CA ARG A 5 27.05 -66.42 31.95
C ARG A 5 25.54 -66.65 31.89
N TYR A 6 24.75 -65.57 31.89
CA TYR A 6 23.31 -65.59 31.60
C TYR A 6 23.09 -65.43 30.09
N ARG A 7 22.25 -66.28 29.50
CA ARG A 7 21.68 -66.10 28.15
C ARG A 7 20.18 -65.85 28.33
N LEU A 8 19.70 -64.67 27.92
CA LEU A 8 18.26 -64.39 27.80
C LEU A 8 17.76 -64.88 26.42
N PRO A 9 16.57 -65.46 26.32
CA PRO A 9 15.94 -65.80 25.05
C PRO A 9 15.22 -64.59 24.42
N LEU A 10 15.21 -64.59 23.08
CA LEU A 10 14.48 -63.67 22.19
C LEU A 10 12.97 -63.66 22.51
N LEU A 11 12.37 -62.48 22.55
CA LEU A 11 10.93 -62.25 22.50
C LEU A 11 10.60 -61.58 21.16
N THR A 12 9.96 -62.32 20.27
CA THR A 12 9.33 -61.85 19.04
C THR A 12 7.98 -61.22 19.38
N VAL A 13 7.83 -59.91 19.16
CA VAL A 13 6.54 -59.21 19.27
C VAL A 13 5.90 -59.16 17.88
N GLY A 14 4.71 -59.74 17.77
CA GLY A 14 3.92 -59.82 16.54
C GLY A 14 3.38 -58.45 16.10
N SER A 15 3.49 -58.21 14.80
CA SER A 15 2.98 -57.04 14.09
C SER A 15 1.44 -57.10 14.00
N LEU A 16 0.74 -56.13 14.59
CA LEU A 16 -0.67 -55.88 14.33
C LEU A 16 -0.78 -54.88 13.16
N LEU A 17 -1.20 -55.39 12.00
CA LEU A 17 -1.63 -54.62 10.84
C LEU A 17 -2.99 -53.98 11.12
N ALA A 18 -3.05 -52.65 11.14
CA ALA A 18 -4.30 -51.89 10.98
C ALA A 18 -4.52 -51.64 9.47
N PRO A 19 -5.73 -51.82 8.92
CA PRO A 19 -5.98 -51.53 7.51
C PRO A 19 -5.95 -50.02 7.26
N LEU A 20 -5.08 -49.60 6.33
CA LEU A 20 -5.13 -48.25 5.74
C LEU A 20 -6.46 -48.08 5.00
N LEU A 21 -7.29 -47.17 5.47
CA LEU A 21 -8.41 -46.63 4.71
C LEU A 21 -7.82 -45.68 3.65
N VAL A 22 -7.65 -46.16 2.42
CA VAL A 22 -7.33 -45.29 1.28
C VAL A 22 -8.61 -44.61 0.84
N VAL A 23 -8.82 -43.38 1.31
CA VAL A 23 -9.83 -42.48 0.73
C VAL A 23 -9.28 -41.99 -0.61
N ALA A 24 -9.75 -42.56 -1.71
CA ALA A 24 -9.53 -42.00 -3.03
C ALA A 24 -10.31 -40.68 -3.12
N LEU A 25 -9.62 -39.55 -2.95
CA LEU A 25 -10.18 -38.24 -3.31
C LEU A 25 -10.38 -38.22 -4.83
N PRO A 26 -11.54 -37.80 -5.35
CA PRO A 26 -11.71 -37.64 -6.78
C PRO A 26 -10.66 -36.65 -7.28
N ALA A 27 -9.96 -37.01 -8.36
CA ALA A 27 -9.05 -36.12 -9.05
C ALA A 27 -9.81 -34.81 -9.33
N GLY A 28 -9.40 -33.71 -8.70
CA GLY A 28 -9.92 -32.40 -9.02
C GLY A 28 -9.82 -32.17 -10.52
N ALA A 29 -10.82 -31.51 -11.11
CA ALA A 29 -10.82 -31.17 -12.52
C ALA A 29 -9.43 -30.62 -12.90
N ALA A 30 -8.85 -31.15 -13.98
CA ALA A 30 -7.59 -30.64 -14.50
C ALA A 30 -7.78 -29.14 -14.81
N HIS A 31 -7.22 -28.27 -13.96
CA HIS A 31 -7.19 -26.85 -14.24
C HIS A 31 -6.38 -26.69 -15.53
N ALA A 32 -6.95 -25.97 -16.50
CA ALA A 32 -6.22 -25.59 -17.70
C ALA A 32 -4.93 -24.88 -17.25
N ALA A 33 -3.81 -25.19 -17.89
CA ALA A 33 -2.53 -24.64 -17.49
C ALA A 33 -2.59 -23.11 -17.54
N GLU A 34 -2.56 -22.48 -16.37
CA GLU A 34 -2.66 -21.03 -16.25
C GLU A 34 -1.36 -20.37 -16.72
N PRO A 35 -1.40 -19.15 -17.28
CA PRO A 35 -0.20 -18.42 -17.63
C PRO A 35 0.62 -18.15 -16.36
N THR A 36 1.92 -18.40 -16.42
CA THR A 36 2.83 -18.07 -15.32
C THR A 36 3.68 -16.86 -15.68
N ALA A 37 4.07 -16.07 -14.67
CA ALA A 37 4.99 -14.96 -14.83
C ALA A 37 6.15 -15.14 -13.86
N VAL A 38 7.38 -15.06 -14.36
CA VAL A 38 8.60 -15.16 -13.55
C VAL A 38 9.37 -13.86 -13.69
N PHE A 39 9.59 -13.19 -12.57
CA PHE A 39 10.50 -12.06 -12.49
C PHE A 39 11.95 -12.57 -12.38
N HIS A 40 12.82 -12.02 -13.20
CA HIS A 40 14.25 -12.25 -13.13
C HIS A 40 14.95 -10.91 -12.91
N LYS A 41 15.87 -10.87 -11.94
CA LYS A 41 16.72 -9.72 -11.69
C LYS A 41 18.06 -9.96 -12.37
N ASP A 42 18.31 -9.24 -13.44
CA ASP A 42 19.49 -9.39 -14.31
C ASP A 42 20.70 -8.64 -13.77
N GLN A 43 20.47 -7.52 -13.08
CA GLN A 43 21.51 -6.66 -12.51
C GLN A 43 21.04 -6.08 -11.19
N ASP A 44 21.96 -5.87 -10.26
CA ASP A 44 21.69 -5.26 -8.96
C ASP A 44 22.86 -4.33 -8.61
N TRP A 45 22.56 -3.13 -8.12
CA TRP A 45 23.51 -2.16 -7.61
C TRP A 45 22.89 -1.43 -6.41
N ASP A 46 23.69 -0.72 -5.63
CA ASP A 46 23.30 -0.15 -4.33
C ASP A 46 22.01 0.69 -4.32
N THR A 47 21.63 1.26 -5.47
CA THR A 47 20.46 2.13 -5.63
C THR A 47 19.41 1.62 -6.62
N GLY A 48 19.57 0.42 -7.20
CA GLY A 48 18.64 -0.06 -8.21
C GLY A 48 18.94 -1.46 -8.77
N TYR A 49 18.13 -1.87 -9.73
CA TYR A 49 18.27 -3.16 -10.39
C TYR A 49 17.79 -3.11 -11.84
N GLY A 50 18.34 -3.98 -12.67
CA GLY A 50 17.77 -4.32 -13.97
C GLY A 50 16.99 -5.62 -13.84
N GLY A 51 15.79 -5.70 -14.40
CA GLY A 51 14.99 -6.91 -14.34
C GLY A 51 14.08 -7.10 -15.53
N SER A 52 13.66 -8.34 -15.72
CA SER A 52 12.82 -8.81 -16.80
C SER A 52 11.69 -9.69 -16.26
N TYR A 53 10.56 -9.72 -16.97
CA TYR A 53 9.46 -10.64 -16.70
C TYR A 53 9.31 -11.59 -17.88
N THR A 54 9.40 -12.89 -17.62
CA THR A 54 9.07 -13.93 -18.61
C THR A 54 7.66 -14.44 -18.32
N ILE A 55 6.74 -14.22 -19.25
CA ILE A 55 5.37 -14.76 -19.18
C ILE A 55 5.30 -16.02 -20.02
N THR A 56 4.96 -17.16 -19.40
CA THR A 56 4.83 -18.45 -20.08
C THR A 56 3.35 -18.84 -20.18
N ASN A 57 2.85 -18.97 -21.41
CA ASN A 57 1.56 -19.60 -21.65
C ASN A 57 1.76 -21.12 -21.81
N ALA A 58 1.41 -21.88 -20.77
CA ALA A 58 1.51 -23.34 -20.80
C ALA A 58 0.28 -24.01 -21.45
N GLY A 59 -0.75 -23.24 -21.80
CA GLY A 59 -1.95 -23.72 -22.49
C GLY A 59 -1.80 -23.72 -24.02
N SER A 60 -2.76 -24.34 -24.71
CA SER A 60 -2.82 -24.39 -26.18
C SER A 60 -3.60 -23.24 -26.81
N THR A 61 -4.24 -22.39 -26.00
CA THR A 61 -5.02 -21.23 -26.46
C THR A 61 -4.14 -19.98 -26.44
N ALA A 62 -4.13 -19.23 -27.54
CA ALA A 62 -3.39 -17.97 -27.60
C ALA A 62 -3.99 -16.93 -26.63
N ILE A 63 -3.12 -16.26 -25.87
CA ILE A 63 -3.50 -15.13 -25.01
C ILE A 63 -3.25 -13.84 -25.79
N ASN A 64 -4.31 -13.06 -25.99
CA ASN A 64 -4.28 -11.81 -26.73
C ASN A 64 -4.76 -10.67 -25.82
N GLY A 65 -4.26 -9.45 -26.07
CA GLY A 65 -4.67 -8.26 -25.33
C GLY A 65 -4.11 -8.25 -23.91
N TRP A 66 -2.90 -7.71 -23.75
CA TRP A 66 -2.30 -7.48 -22.44
C TRP A 66 -2.48 -6.03 -22.05
N THR A 67 -2.57 -5.78 -20.75
CA THR A 67 -2.49 -4.44 -20.20
C THR A 67 -1.27 -4.34 -19.31
N LEU A 68 -0.42 -3.35 -19.57
CA LEU A 68 0.74 -3.03 -18.76
C LEU A 68 0.48 -1.73 -18.00
N SER A 69 0.56 -1.79 -16.67
CA SER A 69 0.35 -0.63 -15.81
C SER A 69 1.42 -0.52 -14.72
N ALA A 70 1.65 0.69 -14.23
CA ALA A 70 2.57 0.98 -13.14
C ALA A 70 1.87 1.77 -12.01
N PHE A 71 2.39 1.63 -10.79
CA PHE A 71 2.13 2.55 -9.69
C PHE A 71 3.36 3.44 -9.49
N LEU A 72 3.16 4.75 -9.55
CA LEU A 72 4.23 5.75 -9.61
C LEU A 72 4.21 6.68 -8.38
N PRO A 73 5.38 7.15 -7.92
CA PRO A 73 5.47 8.02 -6.75
C PRO A 73 4.87 9.40 -7.00
N ALA A 74 4.52 10.10 -5.92
CA ALA A 74 4.03 11.48 -5.98
C ALA A 74 5.14 12.54 -5.97
N ASP A 75 6.33 12.17 -5.49
CA ASP A 75 7.40 13.09 -5.14
C ASP A 75 8.18 13.55 -6.39
N PRO A 76 8.13 14.84 -6.76
CA PRO A 76 8.84 15.35 -7.94
C PRO A 76 10.34 15.06 -7.92
N ALA A 77 10.98 15.05 -6.75
CA ALA A 77 12.40 14.73 -6.64
C ALA A 77 12.69 13.27 -7.02
N LYS A 78 11.80 12.34 -6.65
CA LYS A 78 11.93 10.93 -7.05
C LYS A 78 11.67 10.72 -8.53
N ILE A 79 10.72 11.46 -9.09
CA ILE A 79 10.42 11.42 -10.53
C ILE A 79 11.66 11.88 -11.31
N ALA A 80 12.19 13.06 -10.97
CA ALA A 80 13.36 13.63 -11.62
C ALA A 80 14.64 12.79 -11.44
N ALA A 81 14.76 12.05 -10.34
CA ALA A 81 15.95 11.26 -10.04
C ALA A 81 16.10 9.99 -10.91
N GLY A 82 15.04 9.48 -11.54
CA GLY A 82 15.16 8.19 -12.24
C GLY A 82 13.99 7.69 -13.07
N ILE A 83 12.91 8.44 -13.27
CA ILE A 83 11.81 8.00 -14.12
C ILE A 83 11.98 8.59 -15.52
N ASP A 84 12.25 7.74 -16.52
CA ASP A 84 12.09 8.09 -17.94
C ASP A 84 10.59 8.16 -18.26
N VAL A 85 9.99 9.33 -18.04
CA VAL A 85 8.55 9.55 -18.20
C VAL A 85 8.10 9.27 -19.65
N PRO A 86 8.75 9.80 -20.70
CA PRO A 86 8.39 9.47 -22.08
C PRO A 86 8.54 7.98 -22.40
N GLY A 87 9.64 7.34 -21.98
CA GLY A 87 9.84 5.90 -22.18
C GLY A 87 8.78 5.05 -21.50
N LEU A 88 8.44 5.38 -20.25
CA LEU A 88 7.41 4.68 -19.49
C LEU A 88 6.03 4.82 -20.15
N PHE A 89 5.60 6.03 -20.50
CA PHE A 89 4.28 6.23 -21.13
C PHE A 89 4.24 5.85 -22.62
N GLY A 90 5.39 5.57 -23.24
CA GLY A 90 5.48 4.93 -24.55
C GLY A 90 5.28 3.42 -24.51
N ALA A 91 5.50 2.78 -23.36
CA ALA A 91 5.39 1.33 -23.18
C ALA A 91 4.16 0.88 -22.38
N PHE A 92 3.66 1.72 -21.47
CA PHE A 92 2.57 1.38 -20.54
C PHE A 92 1.22 1.92 -21.02
N ASP A 93 0.15 1.15 -20.81
CA ASP A 93 -1.22 1.54 -21.15
C ASP A 93 -1.69 2.69 -20.26
N PHE A 94 -1.40 2.63 -18.97
CA PHE A 94 -1.66 3.72 -18.02
C PHE A 94 -0.76 3.57 -16.80
N ALA A 95 -0.69 4.62 -15.99
CA ALA A 95 -0.04 4.55 -14.70
C ALA A 95 -0.89 5.23 -13.64
N THR A 96 -0.97 4.60 -12.46
CA THR A 96 -1.57 5.22 -11.28
C THR A 96 -0.50 6.01 -10.55
N VAL A 97 -0.81 7.23 -10.15
CA VAL A 97 0.11 8.11 -9.41
C VAL A 97 -0.36 8.19 -7.97
N GLN A 98 0.56 8.04 -7.03
CA GLN A 98 0.25 8.14 -5.61
C GLN A 98 -0.47 9.45 -5.27
N GLY A 99 -1.73 9.33 -4.88
CA GLY A 99 -2.62 10.45 -4.55
C GLY A 99 -2.78 10.70 -3.05
N TYR A 100 -1.91 10.11 -2.23
CA TYR A 100 -2.10 9.94 -0.78
C TYR A 100 -0.76 9.79 -0.05
N ASP A 101 -0.80 9.70 1.29
CA ASP A 101 0.39 9.63 2.17
C ASP A 101 1.37 10.80 2.02
N TYR A 102 0.87 11.95 1.60
CA TYR A 102 1.64 13.21 1.55
C TYR A 102 2.13 13.58 2.95
N HIS A 103 1.20 13.56 3.90
CA HIS A 103 1.43 13.76 5.32
C HIS A 103 0.80 12.64 6.14
N GLY A 104 1.38 12.34 7.30
CA GLY A 104 0.90 11.26 8.15
C GLY A 104 1.59 11.22 9.51
N ALA A 105 1.17 10.30 10.38
CA ALA A 105 1.56 10.32 11.80
C ALA A 105 3.04 10.00 12.11
N ARG A 106 3.86 9.79 11.06
CA ARG A 106 5.33 9.88 11.13
C ARG A 106 5.82 11.31 11.40
N GLU A 107 4.98 12.30 11.12
CA GLU A 107 5.19 13.72 11.40
C GLU A 107 4.46 14.09 12.70
N THR A 108 5.04 15.00 13.48
CA THR A 108 4.37 15.55 14.67
C THR A 108 3.42 16.71 14.35
N THR A 109 3.54 17.31 13.16
CA THR A 109 2.63 18.38 12.71
C THR A 109 1.49 17.77 11.92
N THR A 110 0.25 18.02 12.35
CA THR A 110 -0.94 17.58 11.61
C THR A 110 -1.01 18.26 10.25
N ASN A 111 -1.28 17.50 9.19
CA ASN A 111 -1.44 18.06 7.85
C ASN A 111 -2.36 17.12 7.02
N GLN A 112 -2.43 17.29 5.70
CA GLN A 112 -3.36 16.61 4.81
C GLN A 112 -2.69 15.52 4.00
N GLN A 113 -3.18 14.29 4.11
CA GLN A 113 -2.54 13.17 3.43
C GLN A 113 -2.80 13.13 1.91
N SER A 114 -3.85 13.80 1.42
CA SER A 114 -4.40 13.60 0.07
C SER A 114 -5.08 14.87 -0.45
N ALA A 115 -4.48 16.04 -0.18
CA ALA A 115 -5.00 17.29 -0.70
C ALA A 115 -4.88 17.36 -2.23
N LEU A 116 -5.89 17.90 -2.90
CA LEU A 116 -5.84 18.12 -4.35
C LEU A 116 -4.81 19.20 -4.68
N LYS A 117 -4.78 20.28 -3.88
CA LYS A 117 -3.81 21.38 -3.95
C LYS A 117 -3.18 21.63 -2.60
N VAL A 118 -2.04 22.32 -2.58
CA VAL A 118 -1.39 22.73 -1.33
C VAL A 118 -2.32 23.68 -0.56
N ALA A 119 -2.56 23.37 0.71
CA ALA A 119 -3.44 24.17 1.55
C ALA A 119 -2.79 25.50 1.94
N ALA A 120 -3.62 26.55 2.01
CA ALA A 120 -3.14 27.86 2.45
C ALA A 120 -2.66 27.76 3.91
N GLY A 121 -1.43 28.18 4.16
CA GLY A 121 -0.81 28.09 5.49
C GLY A 121 -0.19 26.73 5.82
N ASP A 122 -0.02 25.82 4.84
CA ASP A 122 0.80 24.61 5.03
C ASP A 122 2.20 25.01 5.54
N PRO A 123 2.59 24.58 6.75
CA PRO A 123 3.85 24.97 7.38
C PRO A 123 5.07 24.18 6.85
N SER A 124 4.85 23.20 5.98
CA SER A 124 5.91 22.37 5.39
C SER A 124 6.84 23.24 4.54
N THR A 125 8.13 22.88 4.48
CA THR A 125 9.04 23.53 3.53
C THR A 125 8.56 23.30 2.09
N PRO A 126 8.91 24.16 1.12
CA PRO A 126 8.44 24.01 -0.27
C PRO A 126 8.68 22.62 -0.86
N GLU A 127 9.79 21.96 -0.51
CA GLU A 127 10.16 20.62 -1.00
C GLU A 127 9.35 19.49 -0.33
N ARG A 128 8.62 19.83 0.74
CA ARG A 128 7.78 18.92 1.52
C ARG A 128 6.30 19.23 1.39
N GLN A 129 5.93 20.23 0.59
CA GLN A 129 4.55 20.50 0.21
C GLN A 129 4.16 19.56 -0.94
N PHE A 130 3.27 18.62 -0.64
CA PHE A 130 2.74 17.68 -1.63
C PHE A 130 1.26 17.91 -1.88
N SER A 131 0.84 17.70 -3.12
CA SER A 131 -0.55 17.65 -3.51
C SER A 131 -0.72 16.79 -4.76
N SER A 132 -1.95 16.37 -5.06
CA SER A 132 -2.21 15.62 -6.28
C SER A 132 -1.95 16.47 -7.54
N GLU A 133 -2.17 17.78 -7.49
CA GLU A 133 -1.83 18.71 -8.56
C GLU A 133 -0.32 18.73 -8.83
N ILE A 134 0.50 18.87 -7.78
CA ILE A 134 1.98 18.84 -7.89
C ILE A 134 2.43 17.50 -8.49
N ALA A 135 1.93 16.38 -7.97
CA ALA A 135 2.33 15.05 -8.40
C ALA A 135 1.99 14.80 -9.87
N ILE A 136 0.77 15.15 -10.31
CA ILE A 136 0.34 14.96 -11.69
C ILE A 136 1.11 15.90 -12.64
N ASN A 137 1.26 17.17 -12.27
CA ASN A 137 1.99 18.13 -13.11
C ASN A 137 3.44 17.71 -13.32
N ALA A 138 4.11 17.12 -12.32
CA ALA A 138 5.47 16.61 -12.49
C ALA A 138 5.59 15.57 -13.63
N TYR A 139 4.58 14.71 -13.82
CA TYR A 139 4.55 13.78 -14.97
C TYR A 139 4.21 14.47 -16.28
N LEU A 140 3.26 15.42 -16.26
CA LEU A 140 2.89 16.18 -17.47
C LEU A 140 4.07 17.02 -17.99
N ASP A 141 4.77 17.70 -17.10
CA ASP A 141 5.97 18.48 -17.40
C ASP A 141 7.13 17.57 -17.86
N GLY A 142 7.16 16.33 -17.37
CA GLY A 142 8.05 15.27 -17.85
C GLY A 142 7.66 14.65 -19.20
N GLY A 143 6.55 15.09 -19.83
CA GLY A 143 6.13 14.64 -21.16
C GLY A 143 5.08 13.54 -21.18
N ALA A 144 4.46 13.20 -20.04
CA ALA A 144 3.37 12.22 -20.01
C ALA A 144 2.15 12.72 -20.81
N PRO A 145 1.49 11.87 -21.62
CA PRO A 145 0.23 12.23 -22.25
C PRO A 145 -0.86 12.43 -21.19
N LYS A 146 -1.63 13.53 -21.28
CA LYS A 146 -2.63 13.92 -20.27
C LYS A 146 -3.63 12.84 -19.87
N SER A 147 -3.92 11.89 -20.77
CA SER A 147 -4.89 10.82 -20.53
C SER A 147 -4.30 9.58 -19.86
N ARG A 148 -3.02 9.57 -19.46
CA ARG A 148 -2.31 8.37 -19.00
C ARG A 148 -2.01 8.34 -17.49
N PRO A 149 -1.55 9.43 -16.85
CA PRO A 149 -1.43 9.47 -15.39
C PRO A 149 -2.82 9.52 -14.74
N THR A 150 -3.08 8.60 -13.82
CA THR A 150 -4.34 8.52 -13.08
C THR A 150 -4.08 8.75 -11.58
N PRO A 151 -4.58 9.83 -10.96
CA PRO A 151 -4.36 10.09 -9.55
C PRO A 151 -5.08 9.06 -8.67
N GLY A 152 -4.36 8.48 -7.71
CA GLY A 152 -4.93 7.57 -6.72
C GLY A 152 -5.86 8.29 -5.74
N VAL A 153 -6.81 7.55 -5.17
CA VAL A 153 -7.74 8.07 -4.15
C VAL A 153 -7.68 7.15 -2.93
N PRO A 154 -7.31 7.65 -1.73
CA PRO A 154 -7.24 6.80 -0.55
C PRO A 154 -8.64 6.55 0.01
N PHE A 155 -8.94 5.28 0.31
CA PHE A 155 -10.12 4.88 1.08
C PHE A 155 -9.76 4.65 2.56
N TYR A 156 -8.83 5.46 3.06
CA TYR A 156 -8.35 5.46 4.44
C TYR A 156 -7.87 6.86 4.86
N GLY A 157 -7.73 7.04 6.17
CA GLY A 157 -7.30 8.25 6.84
C GLY A 157 -5.94 8.14 7.52
N ARG A 158 -5.31 9.30 7.73
CA ARG A 158 -4.16 9.47 8.60
C ARG A 158 -4.57 10.36 9.75
N GLY A 159 -4.10 10.06 10.96
CA GLY A 159 -4.60 10.73 12.15
C GLY A 159 -3.58 10.94 13.26
N TRP A 160 -3.85 11.95 14.07
CA TRP A 160 -3.04 12.39 15.19
C TRP A 160 -3.89 12.56 16.45
N THR A 161 -3.28 12.42 17.61
CA THR A 161 -3.90 12.64 18.93
C THR A 161 -3.12 13.67 19.75
N GLY A 162 -3.76 14.24 20.77
CA GLY A 162 -3.20 15.34 21.55
C GLY A 162 -3.05 16.62 20.74
N VAL A 163 -3.92 16.80 19.74
CA VAL A 163 -3.90 17.92 18.81
C VAL A 163 -4.64 19.11 19.44
N PRO A 164 -3.95 20.21 19.80
CA PRO A 164 -4.62 21.40 20.32
C PRO A 164 -5.49 22.02 19.22
N ARG A 165 -6.52 22.80 19.61
CA ARG A 165 -7.43 23.42 18.63
C ARG A 165 -6.71 24.45 17.75
N GLY A 166 -5.81 25.24 18.33
CA GLY A 166 -5.16 26.36 17.65
C GLY A 166 -6.16 27.34 17.02
N THR A 167 -5.72 28.07 16.00
CA THR A 167 -6.56 28.96 15.18
C THR A 167 -7.16 28.26 13.95
N THR A 168 -6.74 27.03 13.68
CA THR A 168 -7.02 26.26 12.46
C THR A 168 -7.79 24.97 12.74
N ASN A 169 -8.44 24.87 13.91
CA ASN A 169 -9.26 23.72 14.32
C ASN A 169 -8.51 22.38 14.27
N GLY A 170 -7.27 22.38 14.75
CA GLY A 170 -6.41 21.21 14.82
C GLY A 170 -5.52 20.98 13.60
N LEU A 171 -5.77 21.63 12.46
CA LEU A 171 -4.88 21.53 11.29
C LEU A 171 -3.58 22.32 11.52
N PHE A 172 -2.44 21.86 11.01
CA PHE A 172 -1.12 22.50 11.20
C PHE A 172 -0.69 22.69 12.66
N GLN A 173 -1.25 21.89 13.58
CA GLN A 173 -0.88 21.92 14.99
C GLN A 173 0.09 20.80 15.32
N THR A 174 0.90 21.00 16.36
CA THR A 174 1.79 19.95 16.89
C THR A 174 0.99 18.96 17.72
N ALA A 175 0.93 17.71 17.27
CA ALA A 175 0.34 16.57 17.95
C ALA A 175 1.31 15.93 18.95
N THR A 176 0.78 15.16 19.89
CA THR A 176 1.59 14.36 20.83
C THR A 176 1.84 12.94 20.34
N GLY A 177 1.19 12.50 19.26
CA GLY A 177 1.41 11.18 18.67
C GLY A 177 0.36 10.77 17.64
N PRO A 178 0.48 9.54 17.11
CA PRO A 178 -0.49 8.98 16.17
C PRO A 178 -1.84 8.71 16.85
N ALA A 179 -2.94 8.97 16.15
CA ALA A 179 -4.28 8.61 16.64
C ALA A 179 -4.46 7.08 16.72
N PRO A 180 -5.33 6.56 17.60
CA PRO A 180 -5.66 5.13 17.56
C PRO A 180 -6.22 4.72 16.19
N GLY A 181 -5.77 3.57 15.70
CA GLY A 181 -6.17 3.01 14.41
C GLY A 181 -6.37 1.50 14.49
N SER A 182 -7.07 0.94 13.50
CA SER A 182 -7.48 -0.48 13.53
C SER A 182 -6.35 -1.46 13.27
N TYR A 183 -5.40 -1.08 12.43
CA TYR A 183 -4.25 -1.92 12.03
C TYR A 183 -2.94 -1.37 12.56
N GLU A 184 -2.80 -0.04 12.51
CA GLU A 184 -1.68 0.69 13.09
C GLU A 184 -2.18 2.03 13.63
N ASN A 185 -1.52 2.55 14.65
CA ASN A 185 -1.80 3.90 15.12
C ASN A 185 -1.46 4.90 14.01
N GLY A 186 -2.37 5.85 13.77
CA GLY A 186 -2.24 6.90 12.77
C GLY A 186 -2.82 6.52 11.41
N PHE A 187 -3.48 5.37 11.29
CA PHE A 187 -4.16 4.89 10.10
C PHE A 187 -5.58 4.43 10.44
N GLU A 188 -6.58 4.77 9.64
CA GLU A 188 -7.94 4.27 9.84
C GLU A 188 -8.71 4.12 8.54
N ASP A 189 -9.52 3.07 8.38
CA ASP A 189 -10.36 2.89 7.20
C ASP A 189 -11.40 4.01 7.05
N TYR A 190 -11.68 4.42 5.81
CA TYR A 190 -12.64 5.49 5.51
C TYR A 190 -14.04 5.25 6.12
N TYR A 191 -14.54 4.01 6.10
CA TYR A 191 -15.86 3.72 6.67
C TYR A 191 -15.90 3.94 8.19
N LYS A 192 -14.81 3.65 8.91
CA LYS A 192 -14.70 3.91 10.35
C LYS A 192 -14.61 5.40 10.66
N LEU A 193 -13.96 6.18 9.79
CA LEU A 193 -13.96 7.64 9.90
C LEU A 193 -15.37 8.22 9.71
N LYS A 194 -16.15 7.67 8.78
CA LYS A 194 -17.56 8.02 8.63
C LYS A 194 -18.38 7.66 9.86
N GLU A 195 -18.16 6.49 10.47
CA GLU A 195 -18.82 6.11 11.72
C GLU A 195 -18.47 7.05 12.88
N LYS A 196 -17.19 7.44 13.01
CA LYS A 196 -16.71 8.42 14.00
C LYS A 196 -17.35 9.80 13.82
N LEU A 197 -17.66 10.19 12.58
CA LEU A 197 -18.39 11.41 12.27
C LEU A 197 -19.88 11.26 12.58
N ALA A 198 -20.50 10.15 12.16
CA ALA A 198 -21.92 9.87 12.34
C ALA A 198 -22.32 9.70 13.81
N SER A 199 -21.40 9.26 14.67
CA SER A 199 -21.63 9.17 16.12
C SER A 199 -21.69 10.53 16.83
N GLY A 200 -21.44 11.63 16.12
CA GLY A 200 -21.43 12.99 16.67
C GLY A 200 -20.18 13.33 17.47
N GLY A 201 -19.23 12.41 17.57
CA GLY A 201 -18.00 12.60 18.34
C GLY A 201 -16.97 13.49 17.66
N HIS A 202 -17.11 13.82 16.37
CA HIS A 202 -16.20 14.69 15.63
C HIS A 202 -16.96 15.71 14.79
N THR A 203 -16.34 16.85 14.54
CA THR A 203 -16.80 17.86 13.57
C THR A 203 -16.05 17.67 12.25
N LEU A 204 -16.78 17.72 11.12
CA LEU A 204 -16.20 17.73 9.79
C LEU A 204 -15.77 19.15 9.41
N TYR A 205 -14.51 19.28 8.98
CA TYR A 205 -13.95 20.49 8.42
C TYR A 205 -13.57 20.25 6.95
N ARG A 206 -13.78 21.27 6.11
CA ARG A 206 -13.49 21.22 4.68
C ARG A 206 -12.72 22.46 4.27
N ASP A 207 -11.73 22.28 3.40
CA ASP A 207 -11.10 23.35 2.64
C ASP A 207 -11.53 23.22 1.17
N PRO A 208 -12.40 24.10 0.66
CA PRO A 208 -12.89 24.02 -0.72
C PRO A 208 -11.87 24.49 -1.76
N VAL A 209 -10.78 25.14 -1.35
CA VAL A 209 -9.73 25.62 -2.26
C VAL A 209 -8.69 24.53 -2.47
N ALA A 210 -8.22 23.93 -1.38
CA ALA A 210 -7.28 22.81 -1.41
C ALA A 210 -7.94 21.44 -1.66
N ASP A 211 -9.27 21.41 -1.62
CA ASP A 211 -10.15 20.26 -1.84
C ASP A 211 -9.76 19.05 -1.00
N HIS A 212 -9.85 19.24 0.31
CA HIS A 212 -9.65 18.18 1.30
C HIS A 212 -10.60 18.35 2.49
N ALA A 213 -10.79 17.27 3.23
CA ALA A 213 -11.57 17.27 4.44
C ALA A 213 -10.92 16.43 5.56
N TYR A 214 -11.22 16.83 6.79
CA TYR A 214 -10.77 16.14 8.00
C TYR A 214 -11.84 16.23 9.09
N ILE A 215 -11.79 15.29 10.02
CA ILE A 215 -12.63 15.28 11.22
C ILE A 215 -11.78 15.63 12.44
N TYR A 216 -12.34 16.41 13.36
CA TYR A 216 -11.66 16.82 14.58
C TYR A 216 -12.62 16.88 15.77
N ASN A 217 -12.18 16.45 16.95
CA ASN A 217 -13.02 16.41 18.16
C ASN A 217 -12.47 17.21 19.37
N GLY A 218 -11.49 18.08 19.15
CA GLY A 218 -10.81 18.81 20.23
C GLY A 218 -9.50 18.19 20.69
N THR A 219 -9.17 16.96 20.27
CA THR A 219 -7.86 16.34 20.56
C THR A 219 -7.40 15.33 19.49
N VAL A 220 -8.31 14.65 18.80
CA VAL A 220 -8.01 13.75 17.69
C VAL A 220 -8.39 14.41 16.37
N LEU A 221 -7.43 14.47 15.44
CA LEU A 221 -7.64 14.85 14.05
C LEU A 221 -7.43 13.63 13.16
N ALA A 222 -8.33 13.38 12.20
CA ALA A 222 -8.13 12.39 11.15
C ALA A 222 -8.56 12.96 9.79
N ASN A 223 -7.74 12.76 8.76
CA ASN A 223 -7.98 13.23 7.39
C ASN A 223 -8.25 12.04 6.44
N GLY A 224 -8.21 12.26 5.13
CA GLY A 224 -8.47 11.22 4.12
C GLY A 224 -9.91 11.17 3.64
N LEU A 225 -10.66 12.24 3.91
CA LEU A 225 -11.98 12.49 3.33
C LEU A 225 -11.78 13.47 2.16
N LYS A 226 -12.25 13.11 0.97
CA LYS A 226 -12.53 14.06 -0.12
C LYS A 226 -14.05 14.25 -0.13
#